data_AF-A0A6A7AJ78-F1
#
_entry.id   AF-A0A6A7AJ78-F1
#
_cell.length_a   1.000
_cell.length_b   1.000
_cell.length_c   1.000
_cell.angle_alpha   90.00
_cell.angle_beta   90.00
_cell.angle_gamma   90.00
#
_symmetry.space_group_name_H-M   'P 1'
#
loop_
_entity.id
_entity.type
_entity.pdbx_description
1 polymer ?
#
loop_
_entity_poly.entity_id
_entity_poly.type
_entity_poly.pdbx_seq_one_letter_code
_entity_poly.pdbx_strand_id
1 'polypeptide(L)'
;KPYLTPHERTRIIAKHEASALLAELATEFSRSKSTMHNTIKRYSLYQTTSNLPCSGRPLRLSSHTKKIIYRKARATSKIEYSELAKE
;
A
#
# COMPACT_ATOMS: atom_id res chain seq x y z
N LYS A 1 8.75 16.85 10.91
CA LYS A 1 8.97 15.38 11.00
C LYS A 1 8.93 14.77 9.60
N PRO A 2 9.79 13.79 9.27
CA PRO A 2 9.69 13.06 8.00
C PRO A 2 8.41 12.22 7.94
N TYR A 3 8.17 11.58 6.80
CA TYR A 3 7.02 10.74 6.41
C TYR A 3 6.29 9.98 7.53
N LEU A 4 4.95 9.87 7.45
CA LEU A 4 4.15 9.02 8.35
C LEU A 4 4.45 7.54 8.09
N THR A 5 4.85 6.80 9.12
CA THR A 5 5.06 5.35 9.03
C THR A 5 3.73 4.61 8.82
N PRO A 6 3.73 3.41 8.21
CA PRO A 6 2.51 2.60 8.08
C PRO A 6 1.82 2.35 9.42
N HIS A 7 2.58 2.13 10.50
CA HIS A 7 2.03 1.95 11.84
C HIS A 7 1.31 3.21 12.35
N GLU A 8 1.89 4.39 12.17
CA GLU A 8 1.22 5.64 12.55
C GLU A 8 -0.07 5.84 11.77
N ARG A 9 -0.09 5.51 10.47
CA ARG A 9 -1.32 5.58 9.67
C ARG A 9 -2.41 4.65 10.19
N THR A 10 -2.07 3.41 10.51
CA THR A 10 -3.03 2.45 11.09
C THR A 10 -3.61 3.01 12.39
N ARG A 11 -2.79 3.63 13.25
CA ARG A 11 -3.28 4.27 14.48
C ARG A 11 -4.20 5.46 14.19
N ILE A 12 -3.85 6.32 13.23
CA ILE A 12 -4.68 7.46 12.81
C ILE A 12 -6.04 6.98 12.31
N ILE A 13 -6.06 5.94 11.48
CA ILE A 13 -7.30 5.37 10.92
C ILE A 13 -8.16 4.77 12.02
N ALA A 14 -7.60 3.94 12.90
CA ALA A 14 -8.34 3.34 14.01
C ALA A 14 -8.97 4.41 14.92
N LYS A 15 -8.24 5.50 15.19
CA LYS A 15 -8.78 6.62 15.97
C LYS A 15 -9.86 7.41 15.24
N HIS A 16 -9.71 7.60 13.93
CA HIS A 16 -10.74 8.23 13.11
C HIS A 16 -12.01 7.37 13.04
N GLU A 17 -11.88 6.04 12.96
CA GLU A 17 -13.02 5.10 13.04
C GLU A 17 -13.71 5.17 14.41
N ALA A 18 -12.96 5.41 15.48
CA ALA A 18 -13.49 5.74 16.80
C ALA A 18 -14.03 7.19 16.92
N SER A 19 -14.26 7.89 15.80
CA SER A 19 -14.82 9.24 15.71
C SER A 19 -13.96 10.38 16.31
N ALA A 20 -12.65 10.19 16.42
CA ALA A 20 -11.74 11.26 16.83
C ALA A 20 -11.71 12.41 15.81
N LEU A 21 -11.67 13.66 16.29
CA LEU A 21 -11.64 14.82 15.42
C LEU A 21 -10.28 14.97 14.74
N LEU A 22 -10.27 15.49 13.50
CA LEU A 22 -9.03 15.76 12.76
C LEU A 22 -8.08 16.71 13.51
N ALA A 23 -8.61 17.62 14.32
CA ALA A 23 -7.82 18.54 15.12
C ALA A 23 -7.10 17.82 16.27
N GLU A 24 -7.76 16.86 16.93
CA GLU A 24 -7.17 16.06 18.00
C GLU A 24 -6.05 15.17 17.46
N LEU A 25 -6.32 14.51 16.33
CA LEU A 25 -5.31 13.71 15.62
C LEU A 25 -4.11 14.55 15.17
N ALA A 26 -4.36 15.77 14.66
CA ALA A 26 -3.29 16.67 14.26
C ALA A 26 -2.37 17.06 15.44
N THR A 27 -2.97 17.36 16.59
CA THR A 27 -2.22 17.68 17.83
C THR A 27 -1.45 16.47 18.33
N GLU A 28 -2.10 15.31 18.42
CA GLU A 28 -1.50 14.08 18.94
C GLU A 28 -0.31 13.61 18.10
N PHE A 29 -0.47 13.53 16.77
CA PHE A 29 0.59 13.09 15.88
C PHE A 29 1.59 14.20 15.52
N SER A 30 1.35 15.42 16.02
CA SER A 30 2.13 16.64 15.73
C SER A 30 2.24 16.91 14.22
N ARG A 31 1.11 16.87 13.52
CA ARG A 31 1.00 17.03 12.05
C ARG A 31 -0.05 18.05 11.68
N SER A 32 -0.01 18.52 10.43
CA SER A 32 -1.06 19.41 9.91
C SER A 32 -2.39 18.66 9.74
N LYS A 33 -3.51 19.37 9.91
CA LYS A 33 -4.85 18.84 9.63
C LYS A 33 -4.98 18.30 8.20
N SER A 34 -4.34 18.97 7.23
CA SER A 34 -4.25 18.50 5.83
C SER A 34 -3.61 17.12 5.72
N THR A 35 -2.56 16.84 6.51
CA THR A 35 -1.93 15.51 6.53
C THR A 35 -2.89 14.43 7.03
N MET A 36 -3.68 14.71 8.08
CA MET A 36 -4.68 13.77 8.59
C MET A 36 -5.77 13.51 7.55
N HIS A 37 -6.32 14.59 6.97
CA HIS A 37 -7.32 14.50 5.91
C HIS A 37 -6.83 13.66 4.71
N ASN A 38 -5.62 13.93 4.21
CA ASN A 38 -5.03 13.18 3.10
C ASN A 38 -4.80 11.70 3.45
N THR A 39 -4.44 11.40 4.70
CA THR A 39 -4.23 10.02 5.16
C THR A 39 -5.54 9.25 5.16
N ILE A 40 -6.61 9.83 5.72
CA ILE A 40 -7.95 9.24 5.74
C ILE A 40 -8.52 9.10 4.33
N LYS A 41 -8.40 10.14 3.49
CA LYS A 41 -8.85 10.11 2.10
C LYS A 41 -8.13 9.01 1.30
N ARG A 42 -6.81 8.85 1.48
CA ARG A 42 -6.06 7.76 0.84
C ARG A 42 -6.51 6.39 1.32
N TYR A 43 -6.77 6.24 2.62
CA TYR A 43 -7.29 4.97 3.15
C TYR A 43 -8.67 4.64 2.58
N SER A 44 -9.58 5.62 2.51
CA SER A 44 -10.89 5.44 1.89
C SER A 44 -10.78 4.97 0.43
N LEU A 45 -9.85 5.53 -0.35
CA LEU A 45 -9.69 5.21 -1.77
C LEU A 45 -8.99 3.87 -2.04
N TYR A 46 -7.93 3.55 -1.29
CA TYR A 46 -7.04 2.41 -1.57
C TYR A 46 -7.11 1.28 -0.54
N GLN A 47 -7.82 1.48 0.58
CA GLN A 47 -7.98 0.54 1.68
C GLN A 47 -6.65 -0.05 2.18
N THR A 48 -5.59 0.78 2.16
CA THR A 48 -4.24 0.36 2.57
C THR A 48 -3.50 1.47 3.32
N THR A 49 -2.71 1.07 4.32
CA THR A 49 -1.80 1.94 5.07
C THR A 49 -0.35 1.87 4.54
N SER A 50 -0.10 0.91 3.66
CA SER A 50 1.18 0.72 2.97
C SER A 50 1.46 1.84 1.98
N ASN A 51 2.74 1.96 1.61
CA ASN A 51 3.15 2.93 0.61
C ASN A 51 2.62 2.51 -0.77
N LEU A 52 1.96 3.44 -1.45
CA LEU A 52 1.56 3.23 -2.84
C LEU A 52 2.79 3.16 -3.75
N PRO A 53 2.71 2.45 -4.88
CA PRO A 53 3.75 2.49 -5.89
C PRO A 53 3.97 3.93 -6.37
N CYS A 54 5.23 4.37 -6.38
CA CYS A 54 5.60 5.68 -6.92
C CYS A 54 5.69 5.59 -8.45
N SER A 55 5.15 6.58 -9.14
CA SER A 55 5.33 6.73 -10.59
C SER A 55 6.82 6.74 -10.96
N GLY A 56 7.18 6.04 -12.03
CA GLY A 56 8.57 5.95 -12.51
C GLY A 56 9.44 4.90 -11.82
N ARG A 57 9.00 4.32 -10.69
CA ARG A 57 9.73 3.19 -10.10
C ARG A 57 9.51 1.94 -10.95
N PRO A 58 10.58 1.25 -11.40
CA PRO A 58 10.41 0.01 -12.14
C PRO A 58 9.68 -1.03 -11.29
N LEU A 59 8.80 -1.80 -11.93
CA LEU A 59 8.13 -2.92 -11.30
C LEU A 59 9.15 -4.00 -10.94
N ARG A 60 8.88 -4.75 -9.86
CA ARG A 60 9.77 -5.85 -9.42
C ARG A 60 9.99 -6.90 -10.52
N LEU A 61 8.98 -7.16 -11.34
CA LEU A 61 9.04 -8.08 -12.47
C LEU A 61 8.90 -7.32 -13.78
N SER A 62 9.78 -7.62 -14.73
CA SER A 62 9.69 -7.09 -16.09
C SER A 62 8.43 -7.61 -16.80
N SER A 63 7.93 -6.84 -17.78
CA SER A 63 6.82 -7.27 -18.62
C SER A 63 7.14 -8.56 -19.39
N HIS A 64 8.40 -8.77 -19.74
CA HIS A 64 8.87 -9.97 -20.44
C HIS A 64 8.77 -11.21 -19.55
N THR A 65 9.31 -11.13 -18.33
CA THR A 65 9.26 -12.20 -17.32
C THR A 65 7.82 -12.59 -17.00
N LYS A 66 6.93 -11.60 -16.78
CA LYS A 66 5.49 -11.86 -16.57
C LYS A 66 4.88 -12.66 -17.72
N LYS A 67 5.24 -12.34 -18.96
CA LYS A 67 4.73 -13.04 -20.15
C LYS A 67 5.19 -14.49 -20.19
N ILE A 68 6.42 -14.79 -19.79
CA ILE A 68 6.95 -16.16 -19.68
C ILE A 68 6.19 -16.94 -18.62
N ILE A 69 6.04 -16.37 -17.41
CA ILE A 69 5.30 -16.98 -16.30
C ILE A 69 3.87 -17.32 -16.73
N TYR A 70 3.16 -16.38 -17.38
CA TYR A 70 1.80 -16.63 -17.86
C TYR A 70 1.71 -17.72 -18.93
N ARG A 71 2.70 -17.80 -19.83
CA ARG A 71 2.74 -18.86 -20.84
C ARG A 71 2.96 -20.23 -20.20
N LYS A 72 3.89 -20.33 -19.25
CA LYS A 72 4.15 -21.56 -18.50
C LYS A 72 2.92 -22.01 -17.72
N ALA A 73 2.32 -21.12 -16.93
CA ALA A 73 1.11 -21.43 -16.17
C ALA A 73 -0.08 -21.85 -17.05
N ARG A 74 -0.19 -21.35 -18.28
CA ARG A 74 -1.24 -21.77 -19.23
C ARG A 74 -0.94 -23.12 -19.89
N ALA A 75 0.33 -23.45 -20.12
CA ALA A 75 0.73 -24.70 -20.74
C ALA A 75 0.61 -25.88 -19.76
N THR A 76 0.90 -25.65 -18.47
CA THR A 76 0.86 -26.67 -17.42
C THR A 76 -0.12 -26.28 -16.31
N SER A 77 -1.30 -26.91 -16.32
CA SER A 77 -2.41 -26.58 -15.39
C SER A 77 -2.14 -26.91 -13.92
N LYS A 78 -1.16 -27.77 -13.63
CA LYS A 78 -0.77 -28.18 -12.26
C LYS A 78 0.65 -27.75 -11.87
N ILE A 79 1.19 -26.72 -12.53
CA ILE A 79 2.53 -26.24 -12.20
C ILE A 79 2.57 -25.69 -10.77
N GLU A 80 3.62 -26.04 -10.02
CA GLU A 80 3.81 -25.49 -8.69
C GLU A 80 4.41 -24.09 -8.72
N TYR A 81 4.11 -23.29 -7.69
CA TYR A 81 4.68 -21.95 -7.57
C TYR A 81 6.21 -21.97 -7.47
N SER A 82 6.77 -22.99 -6.83
CA SER A 82 8.21 -23.21 -6.70
C SER A 82 8.91 -23.31 -8.06
N GLU A 83 8.23 -23.82 -9.08
CA GLU A 83 8.73 -23.92 -10.45
C GLU A 83 8.58 -22.60 -11.20
N LEU A 84 7.45 -21.90 -11.03
CA LEU A 84 7.23 -20.59 -11.62
C LEU A 84 8.19 -19.52 -11.07
N ALA A 85 8.59 -19.64 -9.80
CA ALA A 85 9.49 -18.70 -9.13
C ALA A 85 10.95 -18.75 -9.64
N LYS A 86 11.29 -19.73 -10.50
CA LYS A 86 12.62 -19.84 -11.12
C LYS A 86 12.80 -18.93 -12.33
N GLU A 87 11.74 -18.29 -12.80
CA GLU A 87 11.70 -17.40 -13.97
C GLU A 87 11.81 -15.91 -13.61
#